data_AF-A0A7I8IHU8-F1
#
_entry.id   AF-A0A7I8IHU8-F1
#
_cell.length_a   1.000
_cell.length_b   1.000
_cell.length_c   1.000
_cell.angle_alpha   90.00
_cell.angle_beta   90.00
_cell.angle_gamma   90.00
#
_symmetry.space_group_name_H-M   'P 1'
#
loop_
_entity.id
_entity.type
_entity.pdbx_description
1 polymer ?
#
loop_
_entity_poly.entity_id
_entity_poly.type
_entity_poly.pdbx_seq_one_letter_code
_entity_poly.pdbx_strand_id
1 'polypeptide(L)'
;MGSGGGAAAGAVEPEKRRRTLPRGYCINDNEDLLAEILCRLDGRSLGVAACVCRLWRALSRGDALWERLCVRHAGRGVGAEAKAVVLALGGYQRLYRACVGPVLARKMARRGRASAAPTRPPAAWSRDEAQLSLSLFSIDCYERLGGKRSSLMFLCPAR
;
A
#
# COMPACT_ATOMS: atom_id res chain seq x y z
N MET A 1 61.02 -44.23 46.27
CA MET A 1 61.37 -42.79 46.30
C MET A 1 61.30 -42.26 44.88
N GLY A 2 60.57 -41.16 44.64
CA GLY A 2 60.34 -40.50 43.33
C GLY A 2 59.18 -41.12 42.55
N SER A 3 57.95 -40.60 42.48
CA SER A 3 57.43 -39.23 42.27
C SER A 3 57.60 -38.70 40.84
N GLY A 4 56.47 -38.29 40.24
CA GLY A 4 56.35 -37.64 38.92
C GLY A 4 55.50 -38.48 37.96
N GLY A 5 54.19 -38.27 37.76
CA GLY A 5 53.40 -37.06 37.95
C GLY A 5 53.29 -36.28 36.64
N GLY A 6 52.26 -36.61 35.83
CA GLY A 6 51.58 -35.68 34.93
C GLY A 6 52.17 -35.46 33.54
N ALA A 7 51.37 -35.74 32.51
CA ALA A 7 50.84 -34.71 31.61
C ALA A 7 50.00 -35.37 30.51
N ALA A 8 48.71 -35.56 30.79
CA ALA A 8 47.71 -35.63 29.73
C ALA A 8 47.57 -34.21 29.16
N ALA A 9 48.13 -33.97 27.98
CA ALA A 9 47.83 -32.80 27.18
C ALA A 9 47.09 -33.28 25.92
N GLY A 10 45.84 -33.69 26.12
CA GLY A 10 44.89 -33.77 25.02
C GLY A 10 44.70 -32.36 24.48
N ALA A 11 45.23 -32.10 23.29
CA ALA A 11 45.02 -30.86 22.57
C ALA A 11 43.52 -30.73 22.27
N VAL A 12 42.84 -29.90 23.06
CA VAL A 12 41.47 -29.48 22.79
C VAL A 12 41.54 -28.45 21.67
N GLU A 13 41.19 -28.89 20.47
CA GLU A 13 40.91 -28.02 19.32
C GLU A 13 39.94 -26.91 19.73
N PRO A 14 40.20 -25.63 19.41
CA PRO A 14 39.25 -24.56 19.68
C PRO A 14 38.03 -24.73 18.78
N GLU A 15 37.01 -25.39 19.33
CA GLU A 15 35.69 -25.44 18.75
C GLU A 15 35.23 -23.99 18.51
N LYS A 16 35.21 -23.64 17.22
CA LYS A 16 34.88 -22.33 16.70
C LYS A 16 33.41 -22.09 17.01
N ARG A 17 33.14 -21.69 18.25
CA ARG A 17 31.83 -21.32 18.77
C ARG A 17 31.40 -20.09 17.98
N ARG A 18 30.82 -20.35 16.81
CA ARG A 18 30.06 -19.37 16.04
C ARG A 18 28.99 -18.90 17.02
N ARG A 19 29.27 -17.78 17.67
CA ARG A 19 28.27 -17.02 18.41
C ARG A 19 27.25 -16.65 17.34
N THR A 20 26.21 -17.46 17.20
CA THR A 20 24.97 -17.03 16.56
C THR A 20 24.49 -15.89 17.43
N LEU A 21 24.94 -14.67 17.10
CA LEU A 21 24.32 -13.47 17.60
C LEU A 21 22.82 -13.66 17.36
N PRO A 22 21.97 -13.42 18.38
CA PRO A 22 20.53 -13.49 18.16
C PRO A 22 20.25 -12.65 16.93
N ARG A 23 19.65 -13.26 15.89
CA ARG A 23 19.28 -12.55 14.66
C ARG A 23 18.54 -11.31 15.13
N GLY A 24 19.14 -10.14 14.90
CA GLY A 24 18.51 -8.87 15.28
C GLY A 24 17.13 -8.82 14.64
N TYR A 25 16.16 -8.29 15.39
CA TYR A 25 14.80 -8.13 14.88
C TYR A 25 14.82 -7.44 13.51
N CYS A 26 14.32 -8.12 12.48
CA CYS A 26 14.18 -7.55 11.15
C CYS A 26 12.69 -7.26 10.91
N ILE A 27 12.37 -6.00 10.60
CA ILE A 27 11.00 -5.60 10.28
C ILE A 27 10.41 -6.38 9.10
N ASN A 28 11.26 -6.90 8.21
CA ASN A 28 10.84 -7.69 7.06
C ASN A 28 10.39 -9.12 7.42
N ASP A 29 10.67 -9.58 8.65
CA ASP A 29 10.24 -10.90 9.10
C ASP A 29 8.76 -10.92 9.51
N ASN A 30 8.14 -9.74 9.65
CA ASN A 30 6.75 -9.57 10.07
C ASN A 30 5.98 -8.78 9.00
N GLU A 31 5.44 -9.47 8.00
CA GLU A 31 4.72 -8.85 6.89
C GLU A 31 3.49 -8.07 7.34
N ASP A 32 2.78 -8.54 8.37
CA ASP A 32 1.59 -7.86 8.90
C ASP A 32 1.91 -6.50 9.52
N LEU A 33 2.97 -6.44 10.35
CA LEU A 33 3.43 -5.19 10.94
C LEU A 33 3.91 -4.22 9.86
N LEU A 34 4.66 -4.73 8.88
CA LEU A 34 5.09 -3.93 7.75
C LEU A 34 3.91 -3.40 6.94
N ALA A 35 2.89 -4.22 6.68
CA ALA A 35 1.68 -3.80 5.97
C ALA A 35 0.89 -2.73 6.76
N GLU A 36 0.80 -2.85 8.09
CA GLU A 36 0.15 -1.85 8.93
C GLU A 36 0.89 -0.50 8.88
N ILE A 37 2.23 -0.52 8.93
CA ILE A 37 3.06 0.68 8.80
C ILE A 37 2.87 1.31 7.42
N LEU A 38 2.99 0.53 6.36
CA LEU A 38 2.80 1.01 4.98
C LEU A 38 1.40 1.58 4.78
N CYS A 39 0.38 1.05 5.46
CA CYS A 39 -1.00 1.56 5.40
C CYS A 39 -1.17 2.97 6.00
N ARG A 40 -0.22 3.46 6.79
CA ARG A 40 -0.24 4.83 7.33
C ARG A 40 0.35 5.86 6.37
N LEU A 41 1.10 5.42 5.36
CA LEU A 41 1.75 6.29 4.40
C LEU A 41 0.77 6.85 3.36
N ASP A 42 1.14 7.98 2.74
CA ASP A 42 0.45 8.53 1.59
C ASP A 42 0.91 7.84 0.28
N GLY A 43 0.17 8.04 -0.80
CA GLY A 43 0.45 7.38 -2.07
C GLY A 43 1.85 7.67 -2.65
N ARG A 44 2.46 8.83 -2.38
CA ARG A 44 3.84 9.10 -2.84
C ARG A 44 4.85 8.31 -2.05
N SER A 45 4.72 8.30 -0.72
CA SER A 45 5.58 7.54 0.18
C SER A 45 5.51 6.03 -0.09
N LEU A 46 4.32 5.50 -0.42
CA LEU A 46 4.17 4.11 -0.89
C LEU A 46 4.94 3.83 -2.19
N GLY A 47 4.99 4.81 -3.10
CA GLY A 47 5.80 4.71 -4.32
C GLY A 47 7.30 4.58 -4.03
N VAL A 48 7.80 5.37 -3.08
CA VAL A 48 9.20 5.32 -2.62
C VAL A 48 9.48 4.02 -1.86
N ALA A 49 8.57 3.60 -0.97
CA ALA A 49 8.65 2.36 -0.22
C ALA A 49 8.80 1.13 -1.14
N ALA A 50 8.10 1.12 -2.28
CA ALA A 50 8.19 0.05 -3.27
C ALA A 50 9.58 -0.11 -3.92
N CYS A 51 10.51 0.81 -3.69
CA CYS A 51 11.88 0.76 -4.18
C CYS A 51 12.88 0.13 -3.18
N VAL A 52 12.48 -0.09 -1.92
CA VAL A 52 13.40 -0.58 -0.87
C VAL A 52 13.84 -2.02 -1.11
N CYS A 53 12.89 -2.95 -1.26
CA CYS A 53 13.17 -4.35 -1.53
C CYS A 53 11.95 -5.04 -2.18
N ARG A 54 12.07 -6.33 -2.53
CA ARG A 54 10.99 -7.10 -3.17
C ARG A 54 9.74 -7.21 -2.29
N LEU A 55 9.91 -7.42 -0.98
CA LEU A 55 8.80 -7.51 -0.03
C LEU A 55 8.03 -6.19 0.03
N TRP A 56 8.74 -5.08 0.24
CA TRP A 56 8.13 -3.74 0.29
C TRP A 56 7.45 -3.38 -1.02
N ARG A 57 8.02 -3.78 -2.15
CA ARG A 57 7.41 -3.62 -3.48
C ARG A 57 6.11 -4.40 -3.59
N ALA A 58 6.09 -5.66 -3.18
CA ALA A 58 4.91 -6.51 -3.24
C ALA A 58 3.78 -5.93 -2.38
N LEU A 59 4.09 -5.58 -1.12
CA LEU A 59 3.12 -4.98 -0.20
C LEU A 59 2.64 -3.62 -0.70
N SER A 60 3.55 -2.69 -1.03
CA SER A 60 3.20 -1.32 -1.47
C SER A 60 2.40 -1.26 -2.78
N ARG A 61 2.46 -2.31 -3.60
CA ARG A 61 1.66 -2.43 -4.83
C ARG A 61 0.38 -3.24 -4.63
N GLY A 62 0.22 -3.93 -3.50
CA GLY A 62 -0.94 -4.74 -3.18
C GLY A 62 -2.19 -3.88 -3.01
N ASP A 63 -3.28 -4.29 -3.66
CA ASP A 63 -4.50 -3.49 -3.76
C ASP A 63 -5.21 -3.28 -2.41
N ALA A 64 -5.01 -4.19 -1.45
CA ALA A 64 -5.55 -4.07 -0.09
C ALA A 64 -5.06 -2.82 0.66
N LEU A 65 -3.80 -2.38 0.45
CA LEU A 65 -3.31 -1.14 1.03
C LEU A 65 -4.00 0.07 0.40
N TRP A 66 -4.15 0.05 -0.92
CA TRP A 66 -4.80 1.11 -1.66
C TRP A 66 -6.29 1.19 -1.36
N GLU A 67 -6.96 0.06 -1.10
CA GLU A 67 -8.34 0.01 -0.62
C GLU A 67 -8.47 0.76 0.71
N ARG A 68 -7.68 0.41 1.72
CA ARG A 68 -7.70 1.07 3.03
C ARG A 68 -7.40 2.57 2.92
N LEU A 69 -6.48 2.95 2.03
CA LEU A 69 -6.12 4.33 1.79
C LEU A 69 -7.29 5.10 1.12
N CYS A 70 -7.91 4.52 0.09
CA CYS A 70 -9.09 5.08 -0.56
C CYS A 70 -10.26 5.21 0.40
N VAL A 71 -10.56 4.19 1.22
CA VAL A 71 -11.64 4.23 2.23
C VAL A 71 -11.38 5.30 3.29
N ARG A 72 -10.13 5.44 3.76
CA ARG A 72 -9.74 6.52 4.69
C ARG A 72 -10.05 7.90 4.12
N HIS A 73 -9.83 8.10 2.83
CA HIS A 73 -10.02 9.40 2.19
C HIS A 73 -11.43 9.61 1.63
N ALA A 74 -12.16 8.57 1.25
CA ALA A 74 -13.47 8.69 0.62
C ALA A 74 -14.64 8.81 1.63
N GLY A 75 -14.36 8.67 2.93
CA GLY A 75 -15.42 8.56 3.95
C GLY A 75 -16.31 7.33 3.69
N ARG A 76 -17.44 7.22 4.39
CA ARG A 76 -18.41 6.12 4.25
C ARG A 76 -19.08 6.03 2.84
N GLY A 77 -18.61 6.80 1.86
CA GLY A 77 -19.22 6.94 0.53
C GLY A 77 -18.82 5.86 -0.49
N VAL A 78 -17.67 5.19 -0.32
CA VAL A 78 -17.29 4.02 -1.14
C VAL A 78 -17.80 2.78 -0.41
N GLY A 79 -19.09 2.50 -0.57
CA GLY A 79 -19.73 1.31 0.00
C GLY A 79 -19.17 0.02 -0.59
N ALA A 80 -19.51 -1.12 0.03
CA ALA A 80 -19.13 -2.45 -0.45
C ALA A 80 -19.52 -2.69 -1.93
N GLU A 81 -20.57 -2.04 -2.42
CA GLU A 81 -21.02 -2.10 -3.81
C GLU A 81 -19.99 -1.55 -4.80
N ALA A 82 -19.24 -0.51 -4.42
CA ALA A 82 -18.21 0.06 -5.27
C ALA A 82 -16.96 -0.84 -5.35
N LYS A 83 -16.77 -1.76 -4.39
CA LYS A 83 -15.61 -2.65 -4.37
C LYS A 83 -15.55 -3.55 -5.60
N ALA A 84 -16.66 -4.17 -5.97
CA ALA A 84 -16.74 -5.04 -7.15
C ALA A 84 -16.41 -4.26 -8.43
N VAL A 85 -16.96 -3.05 -8.57
CA VAL A 85 -16.71 -2.17 -9.72
C VAL A 85 -15.24 -1.76 -9.78
N VAL A 86 -14.68 -1.30 -8.68
CA VAL A 86 -13.28 -0.85 -8.63
C VAL A 86 -12.33 -2.00 -8.97
N LEU A 87 -12.57 -3.20 -8.43
CA LEU A 87 -11.78 -4.39 -8.76
C LEU A 87 -11.90 -4.75 -10.25
N ALA A 88 -13.12 -4.76 -10.81
CA ALA A 88 -13.34 -5.03 -12.24
C ALA A 88 -12.67 -3.99 -13.17
N LEU A 89 -12.53 -2.75 -12.71
CA LEU A 89 -11.92 -1.65 -13.45
C LEU A 89 -10.40 -1.53 -13.23
N GLY A 90 -9.76 -2.50 -12.56
CA GLY A 90 -8.31 -2.57 -12.41
C GLY A 90 -7.76 -2.14 -11.04
N GLY A 91 -8.62 -2.12 -10.02
CA GLY A 91 -8.22 -2.03 -8.61
C GLY A 91 -8.13 -0.63 -8.02
N TYR A 92 -7.99 -0.61 -6.69
CA TYR A 92 -7.91 0.59 -5.88
C TYR A 92 -6.65 1.41 -6.13
N GLN A 93 -5.54 0.79 -6.51
CA GLN A 93 -4.33 1.53 -6.89
C GLN A 93 -4.59 2.44 -8.10
N ARG A 94 -5.33 1.94 -9.10
CA ARG A 94 -5.67 2.71 -10.29
C ARG A 94 -6.67 3.82 -9.96
N LEU A 95 -7.70 3.51 -9.18
CA LEU A 95 -8.65 4.50 -8.66
C LEU A 95 -7.92 5.64 -7.91
N TYR A 96 -6.96 5.28 -7.04
CA TYR A 96 -6.21 6.27 -6.29
C TYR A 96 -5.47 7.24 -7.21
N ARG A 97 -4.74 6.72 -8.20
CA ARG A 97 -3.94 7.54 -9.11
C ARG A 97 -4.81 8.43 -10.01
N ALA A 98 -5.93 7.90 -10.49
CA ALA A 98 -6.83 8.60 -11.40
C ALA A 98 -7.64 9.68 -10.68
N CYS A 99 -8.13 9.39 -9.49
CA CYS A 99 -9.17 10.21 -8.84
C CYS A 99 -8.73 10.74 -7.48
N VAL A 100 -8.24 9.88 -6.58
CA VAL A 100 -7.99 10.24 -5.18
C VAL A 100 -6.78 11.15 -5.01
N GLY A 101 -5.63 10.71 -5.51
CA GLY A 101 -4.36 11.43 -5.43
C GLY A 101 -4.43 12.87 -5.97
N PRO A 102 -4.96 13.11 -7.19
CA PRO A 102 -5.08 14.45 -7.73
C PRO A 102 -5.95 15.37 -6.87
N VAL A 103 -7.09 14.89 -6.36
CA VAL A 103 -7.97 15.71 -5.51
C VAL A 103 -7.30 16.02 -4.17
N LEU A 104 -6.63 15.04 -3.55
CA LEU A 104 -5.89 15.25 -2.31
C LEU A 104 -4.77 16.28 -2.50
N ALA A 105 -4.00 16.17 -3.59
CA ALA A 105 -2.96 17.13 -3.93
C ALA A 105 -3.51 18.56 -4.09
N ARG A 106 -4.64 18.73 -4.80
CA ARG A 106 -5.31 20.03 -4.94
C ARG A 106 -5.84 20.58 -3.61
N LYS A 107 -6.37 19.73 -2.73
CA LYS A 107 -6.84 20.14 -1.40
C LYS A 107 -5.68 20.58 -0.50
N MET A 108 -4.55 19.86 -0.55
CA MET A 108 -3.35 20.25 0.19
C MET A 108 -2.71 21.53 -0.36
N ALA A 109 -2.62 21.69 -1.69
CA ALA A 109 -2.09 22.91 -2.30
C ALA A 109 -2.92 24.15 -1.97
N ARG A 110 -4.25 24.02 -1.90
CA ARG A 110 -5.15 25.09 -1.44
C ARG A 110 -4.96 25.43 0.04
N ARG A 111 -4.77 24.42 0.89
CA ARG A 111 -4.45 24.62 2.32
C ARG A 111 -3.09 25.29 2.51
N GLY A 112 -2.07 24.95 1.73
CA GLY A 112 -0.75 25.58 1.82
C GLY A 112 -0.75 27.08 1.49
N ARG A 113 -1.77 27.57 0.76
CA ARG A 113 -1.98 29.02 0.53
C ARG A 113 -2.80 29.70 1.63
N ALA A 114 -3.53 28.94 2.44
CA ALA A 114 -4.28 29.46 3.58
C ALA A 114 -3.44 29.24 4.85
N SER A 115 -2.78 30.31 5.32
CA SER A 115 -1.85 30.32 6.47
C SER A 115 -2.54 30.08 7.84
N ALA A 116 -3.36 29.03 7.97
CA ALA A 116 -3.97 28.63 9.23
C ALA A 116 -3.60 27.19 9.56
N ALA A 117 -3.01 26.99 10.75
CA ALA A 117 -2.55 25.71 11.26
C ALA A 117 -3.62 24.61 11.17
N PRO A 118 -3.28 23.37 10.81
CA PRO A 118 -4.26 22.31 10.63
C PRO A 118 -4.67 21.74 11.99
N THR A 119 -5.82 22.15 12.52
CA THR A 119 -6.48 21.49 13.67
C THR A 119 -7.26 20.22 13.29
N ARG A 120 -7.35 19.90 12.00
CA ARG A 120 -8.15 18.77 11.50
C ARG A 120 -7.41 18.03 10.38
N PRO A 121 -7.39 16.67 10.40
CA PRO A 121 -6.77 15.90 9.34
C PRO A 121 -7.31 16.31 7.96
N PRO A 122 -6.49 16.21 6.90
CA PRO A 122 -6.90 16.60 5.55
C PRO A 122 -8.24 15.94 5.22
N ALA A 123 -9.22 16.80 4.93
CA ALA A 123 -10.62 16.44 4.95
C ALA A 123 -10.92 15.24 4.05
N ALA A 124 -11.58 14.23 4.63
CA ALA A 124 -12.24 13.16 3.91
C ALA A 124 -13.16 13.77 2.82
N TRP A 125 -13.19 13.15 1.65
CA TRP A 125 -14.15 13.48 0.61
C TRP A 125 -15.57 13.44 1.15
N SER A 126 -16.43 14.31 0.61
CA SER A 126 -17.86 14.12 0.80
C SER A 126 -18.31 12.87 0.02
N ARG A 127 -19.47 12.32 0.39
CA ARG A 127 -20.09 11.21 -0.34
C ARG A 127 -20.27 11.55 -1.83
N ASP A 128 -20.70 12.78 -2.11
CA ASP A 128 -20.96 13.25 -3.47
C ASP A 128 -19.66 13.39 -4.29
N GLU A 129 -18.59 13.90 -3.66
CA GLU A 129 -17.26 13.94 -4.29
C GLU A 129 -16.76 12.54 -4.64
N ALA A 130 -16.95 11.58 -3.72
CA ALA A 130 -16.58 10.18 -3.96
C ALA A 130 -17.41 9.56 -5.10
N GLN A 131 -18.73 9.76 -5.10
CA GLN A 131 -19.64 9.23 -6.12
C GLN A 131 -19.33 9.83 -7.50
N LEU A 132 -19.14 11.14 -7.60
CA LEU A 132 -18.77 11.80 -8.85
C LEU A 132 -17.42 11.27 -9.37
N SER A 133 -16.44 11.09 -8.49
CA SER A 133 -15.14 10.56 -8.87
C SER A 133 -15.23 9.13 -9.41
N LEU A 134 -16.10 8.29 -8.83
CA LEU A 134 -16.33 6.92 -9.29
C LEU A 134 -17.06 6.89 -10.64
N SER A 135 -18.04 7.78 -10.84
CA SER A 135 -18.71 7.93 -12.13
C SER A 135 -17.72 8.32 -13.22
N LEU A 136 -16.90 9.34 -12.98
CA LEU A 136 -15.85 9.77 -13.93
C LEU A 136 -14.80 8.69 -14.18
N PHE A 137 -14.40 7.96 -13.14
CA PHE A 137 -13.50 6.82 -13.27
C PHE A 137 -14.09 5.73 -14.17
N SER A 138 -15.37 5.40 -13.96
CA SER A 138 -16.07 4.39 -14.77
C SER A 138 -16.15 4.82 -16.23
N ILE A 139 -16.49 6.08 -16.49
CA ILE A 139 -16.53 6.66 -17.85
C ILE A 139 -15.15 6.58 -18.52
N ASP A 140 -14.08 7.06 -17.87
CA ASP A 140 -12.70 7.00 -18.41
C ASP A 140 -12.27 5.55 -18.69
N CYS A 141 -12.67 4.60 -17.84
CA CYS A 141 -12.40 3.19 -18.09
C CYS A 141 -13.14 2.69 -19.34
N TYR A 142 -14.43 2.98 -19.48
CA TYR A 142 -15.21 2.56 -20.64
C TYR A 142 -14.72 3.22 -21.94
N GLU A 143 -14.33 4.49 -21.91
CA GLU A 143 -13.75 5.18 -23.07
C GLU A 143 -12.44 4.51 -23.51
N ARG A 144 -11.56 4.17 -22.57
CA ARG A 144 -10.29 3.47 -22.88
C ARG A 144 -10.49 2.04 -23.37
N LEU A 145 -11.55 1.36 -22.91
CA LEU A 145 -11.93 0.03 -23.40
C LEU A 145 -12.57 0.14 -24.80
N GLY A 146 -13.41 1.14 -25.03
CA GLY A 146 -14.08 1.44 -26.29
C GLY A 146 -13.14 1.96 -27.39
N GLY A 147 -11.99 2.55 -27.02
CA GLY A 147 -10.93 2.94 -27.96
C GLY A 147 -10.24 1.77 -28.67
N LYS A 148 -10.48 0.52 -28.23
CA LYS A 148 -10.04 -0.70 -28.93
C LYS A 148 -11.20 -1.54 -29.47
N ARG A 149 -12.45 -1.21 -29.15
CA ARG A 149 -13.64 -1.88 -29.67
C ARG A 149 -14.73 -0.84 -29.89
N SER A 150 -14.87 -0.45 -31.16
CA SER A 150 -16.09 0.13 -31.67
C SER A 150 -17.30 -0.68 -31.18
N SER A 151 -18.33 0.06 -30.77
CA SER A 151 -19.69 -0.41 -30.51
C SER A 151 -19.96 -1.13 -29.18
N LEU A 152 -20.49 -0.36 -28.21
CA LEU A 152 -21.28 -0.86 -27.08
C LEU A 152 -22.64 -1.40 -27.57
N MET A 153 -22.64 -2.41 -28.44
CA MET A 153 -23.87 -3.09 -28.89
C MET A 153 -24.39 -4.10 -27.85
N PHE A 154 -23.70 -4.29 -26.73
CA PHE A 154 -24.01 -5.32 -25.73
C PHE A 154 -24.89 -4.84 -24.56
N LEU A 155 -25.42 -3.61 -24.59
CA LEU A 155 -26.34 -3.11 -23.56
C LEU A 155 -27.78 -2.87 -24.05
N CYS A 156 -28.14 -3.32 -25.25
CA CYS A 156 -29.56 -3.42 -25.59
C CYS A 156 -30.13 -4.72 -24.98
N PRO A 157 -31.11 -4.64 -24.06
CA PRO A 157 -31.90 -5.81 -23.71
C PRO A 157 -32.75 -6.17 -24.93
N ALA A 158 -32.66 -7.43 -25.38
CA ALA A 158 -33.64 -7.97 -26.31
C ALA A 158 -35.01 -7.86 -25.65
N ARG A 159 -35.88 -7.07 -26.27
CA ARG A 159 -37.25 -6.83 -25.85
C ARG A 159 -38.15 -7.98 -26.28
#